data_AF-A0A8H9IS28-F1
#
_entry.id   AF-A0A8H9IS28-F1
#
_cell.length_a   1.000
_cell.length_b   1.000
_cell.length_c   1.000
_cell.angle_alpha   90.00
_cell.angle_beta   90.00
_cell.angle_gamma   90.00
#
_symmetry.space_group_name_H-M   'P 1'
#
loop_
_entity.id
_entity.type
_entity.pdbx_description
1 polymer ?
#
loop_
_entity_poly.entity_id
_entity_poly.type
_entity_poly.pdbx_seq_one_letter_code
_entity_poly.pdbx_strand_id
1 'polypeptide(L)'
;MSDDTNTSFFMNAQATGFGSCTVEDELLHRKLNEDLTDPALTETQFFGFNVPHAGIQALCYAWAHPTLRTLTGGAWAWQGVKSTALASELFDMRQFMDFTPFERGDFDDLRLPSGYRVQCLQPLEKFRISYEDPKRGNAFDVTLTAIMPPAVVSGGRHFDQAMRTEGKLLLRGRSYDVDGYTVRDRSWGENRTEDPRELPPVHWLTGVFDDDFAFHLTGIEHPGSDPVWRELYPVDDAFADRMNRGWVWTGGELRGLERASVRTHWDPTTCYPLRHDVALTDSAGREYEFTGTVVAENNWSAWSNAFFGIGLARWEHEGRTGWGDSQIGAWTDFVHALHTRR
;
A
#
# COMPACT_ATOMS: atom_id res chain seq x y z
N MET A 1 -17.20 14.66 -18.37
CA MET A 1 -16.57 13.35 -18.63
C MET A 1 -15.09 13.62 -18.61
N SER A 2 -14.46 13.47 -17.45
CA SER A 2 -13.00 13.44 -17.36
C SER A 2 -12.51 12.33 -18.27
N ASP A 3 -11.45 12.59 -19.00
CA ASP A 3 -10.80 11.56 -19.81
C ASP A 3 -10.25 10.50 -18.84
N ASP A 4 -10.95 9.37 -18.70
CA ASP A 4 -10.60 8.28 -17.76
C ASP A 4 -9.20 7.69 -18.04
N THR A 5 -8.58 8.09 -19.14
CA THR A 5 -7.25 7.65 -19.59
C THR A 5 -6.08 8.27 -18.81
N ASN A 6 -6.30 9.31 -17.99
CA ASN A 6 -5.22 10.04 -17.29
C ASN A 6 -5.25 9.86 -15.77
N THR A 7 -5.50 8.66 -15.26
CA THR A 7 -5.59 8.38 -13.82
C THR A 7 -4.77 7.15 -13.41
N SER A 8 -4.41 7.05 -12.13
CA SER A 8 -3.46 6.05 -11.61
C SER A 8 -3.90 4.58 -11.78
N PHE A 9 -2.95 3.64 -11.81
CA PHE A 9 -3.18 2.21 -12.05
C PHE A 9 -4.30 1.66 -11.17
N PHE A 10 -4.30 1.95 -9.87
CA PHE A 10 -5.25 1.39 -8.90
C PHE A 10 -6.71 1.84 -9.11
N MET A 11 -6.94 2.89 -9.89
CA MET A 11 -8.27 3.38 -10.22
C MET A 11 -8.83 2.80 -11.52
N ASN A 12 -8.03 2.08 -12.29
CA ASN A 12 -8.40 1.61 -13.63
C ASN A 12 -8.23 0.10 -13.78
N ALA A 13 -9.01 -0.47 -14.70
CA ALA A 13 -8.75 -1.81 -15.22
C ALA A 13 -7.40 -1.83 -15.94
N GLN A 14 -6.63 -2.90 -15.74
CA GLN A 14 -5.31 -3.10 -16.34
C GLN A 14 -5.30 -4.40 -17.15
N ALA A 15 -4.37 -4.50 -18.09
CA ALA A 15 -4.14 -5.76 -18.79
C ALA A 15 -3.61 -6.82 -17.82
N THR A 16 -3.89 -8.08 -18.11
CA THR A 16 -3.35 -9.22 -17.36
C THR A 16 -1.88 -9.43 -17.67
N GLY A 17 -1.13 -9.98 -16.71
CA GLY A 17 0.28 -10.33 -16.86
C GLY A 17 1.24 -9.29 -16.28
N PHE A 18 2.52 -9.64 -16.28
CA PHE A 18 3.57 -8.81 -15.69
C PHE A 18 4.30 -7.97 -16.73
N GLY A 19 4.64 -6.75 -16.33
CA GLY A 19 5.62 -5.91 -17.02
C GLY A 19 7.06 -6.32 -16.68
N SER A 20 7.99 -5.41 -16.95
CA SER A 20 9.40 -5.54 -16.58
C SER A 20 9.87 -4.27 -15.90
N CYS A 21 10.85 -4.39 -15.01
CA CYS A 21 11.57 -3.26 -14.42
C CYS A 21 13.07 -3.48 -14.56
N THR A 22 13.84 -2.41 -14.41
CA THR A 22 15.29 -2.42 -14.29
C THR A 22 15.72 -1.83 -12.95
N VAL A 23 17.02 -1.89 -12.66
CA VAL A 23 17.56 -1.31 -11.41
C VAL A 23 17.42 0.21 -11.37
N GLU A 24 17.32 0.86 -12.53
CA GLU A 24 17.08 2.29 -12.67
C GLU A 24 15.68 2.72 -12.20
N ASP A 25 14.70 1.81 -12.16
CA ASP A 25 13.34 2.12 -11.69
C ASP A 25 13.28 2.34 -10.15
N GLU A 26 14.38 2.06 -9.45
CA GLU A 26 14.60 2.47 -8.05
C GLU A 26 14.89 3.97 -7.91
N LEU A 27 15.20 4.66 -9.01
CA LEU A 27 15.52 6.09 -9.04
C LEU A 27 14.32 6.92 -9.52
N LEU A 28 14.41 8.23 -9.34
CA LEU A 28 13.49 9.21 -9.85
C LEU A 28 13.56 9.20 -11.38
N HIS A 29 12.41 9.06 -12.03
CA HIS A 29 12.32 8.95 -13.49
C HIS A 29 12.45 10.31 -14.18
N ARG A 30 13.57 11.02 -13.97
CA ARG A 30 13.78 12.43 -14.35
C ARG A 30 13.43 12.73 -15.81
N LYS A 31 13.92 11.91 -16.74
CA LYS A 31 13.63 12.08 -18.17
C LYS A 31 12.14 11.96 -18.48
N LEU A 32 11.46 10.98 -17.89
CA LEU A 32 10.01 10.83 -18.03
C LEU A 32 9.27 12.02 -17.42
N ASN A 33 9.73 12.49 -16.26
CA ASN A 33 9.16 13.61 -15.53
C ASN A 33 9.39 14.97 -16.22
N GLU A 34 10.32 15.08 -17.18
CA GLU A 34 10.47 16.25 -18.05
C GLU A 34 9.36 16.31 -19.11
N ASP A 35 8.91 15.15 -19.59
CA ASP A 35 7.87 15.03 -20.62
C ASP A 35 6.45 15.11 -20.02
N LEU A 36 6.29 14.69 -18.76
CA LEU A 36 5.02 14.72 -18.04
C LEU A 36 4.92 15.98 -17.18
N THR A 37 3.97 16.86 -17.49
CA THR A 37 3.87 18.21 -16.88
C THR A 37 2.56 18.46 -16.13
N ASP A 38 1.76 17.43 -15.90
CA ASP A 38 0.51 17.53 -15.15
C ASP A 38 0.80 17.81 -13.66
N PRO A 39 0.14 18.80 -13.02
CA PRO A 39 0.31 19.05 -11.59
C PRO A 39 0.00 17.85 -10.68
N ALA A 40 -0.86 16.93 -11.15
CA ALA A 40 -1.21 15.70 -10.45
C ALA A 40 -0.19 14.57 -10.68
N LEU A 41 0.91 14.81 -11.41
CA LEU A 41 1.96 13.82 -11.63
C LEU A 41 2.64 13.44 -10.32
N THR A 42 2.80 12.13 -10.13
CA THR A 42 3.38 11.58 -8.91
C THR A 42 4.40 10.51 -9.17
N GLU A 43 5.35 10.39 -8.24
CA GLU A 43 6.26 9.27 -8.15
C GLU A 43 6.42 8.87 -6.67
N THR A 44 6.22 7.59 -6.36
CA THR A 44 6.08 7.11 -4.97
C THR A 44 7.02 5.99 -4.63
N GLN A 45 7.47 5.97 -3.38
CA GLN A 45 8.24 4.90 -2.77
C GLN A 45 7.62 4.58 -1.41
N PHE A 46 7.12 3.35 -1.28
CA PHE A 46 6.55 2.80 -0.05
C PHE A 46 7.47 1.76 0.56
N PHE A 47 7.74 1.91 1.84
CA PHE A 47 8.31 0.87 2.68
C PHE A 47 7.51 0.74 3.98
N GLY A 48 7.44 -0.46 4.51
CA GLY A 48 6.74 -0.75 5.75
C GLY A 48 7.49 -1.75 6.62
N PHE A 49 6.93 -2.01 7.79
CA PHE A 49 7.24 -3.18 8.60
C PHE A 49 6.13 -3.34 9.64
N ASN A 50 6.07 -4.50 10.28
CA ASN A 50 5.15 -4.75 11.38
C ASN A 50 5.85 -5.45 12.54
N VAL A 51 5.19 -5.42 13.69
CA VAL A 51 5.50 -6.25 14.85
C VAL A 51 4.22 -6.97 15.24
N PRO A 52 3.89 -8.10 14.59
CA PRO A 52 2.55 -8.68 14.65
C PRO A 52 2.09 -9.08 16.05
N HIS A 53 2.99 -9.67 16.84
CA HIS A 53 2.72 -10.07 18.22
C HIS A 53 2.39 -8.88 19.15
N ALA A 54 2.75 -7.67 18.73
CA ALA A 54 2.41 -6.43 19.43
C ALA A 54 1.26 -5.67 18.75
N GLY A 55 0.72 -6.14 17.62
CA GLY A 55 -0.31 -5.42 16.85
C GLY A 55 0.17 -4.05 16.37
N ILE A 56 1.41 -3.96 15.91
CA ILE A 56 2.01 -2.71 15.40
C ILE A 56 2.18 -2.80 13.88
N GLN A 57 1.73 -1.76 13.19
CA GLN A 57 1.97 -1.53 11.76
C GLN A 57 2.79 -0.25 11.58
N ALA A 58 3.64 -0.22 10.56
CA ALA A 58 4.34 0.96 10.13
C ALA A 58 4.22 1.17 8.62
N LEU A 59 3.97 2.42 8.22
CA LEU A 59 3.97 2.88 6.85
C LEU A 59 4.96 4.04 6.75
N CYS A 60 5.93 3.92 5.86
CA CYS A 60 6.90 4.96 5.57
C CYS A 60 6.85 5.25 4.07
N TYR A 61 6.73 6.53 3.72
CA TYR A 61 6.38 6.91 2.36
C TYR A 61 7.18 8.11 1.90
N ALA A 62 7.52 8.12 0.62
CA ALA A 62 7.97 9.29 -0.10
C ALA A 62 7.11 9.43 -1.36
N TRP A 63 6.48 10.60 -1.49
CA TRP A 63 5.55 10.93 -2.55
C TRP A 63 6.01 12.22 -3.21
N ALA A 64 6.78 12.08 -4.28
CA ALA A 64 7.30 13.18 -5.06
C ALA A 64 6.21 13.71 -6.00
N HIS A 65 6.12 15.03 -6.09
CA HIS A 65 5.35 15.76 -7.08
C HIS A 65 6.32 16.57 -7.97
N PRO A 66 6.92 15.95 -9.01
CA PRO A 66 8.01 16.56 -9.77
C PRO A 66 7.64 17.90 -10.40
N THR A 67 6.43 18.00 -10.95
CA THR A 67 5.91 19.21 -11.59
C THR A 67 5.74 20.37 -10.60
N LEU A 68 5.22 20.08 -9.41
CA LEU A 68 4.99 21.07 -8.35
C LEU A 68 6.25 21.37 -7.54
N ARG A 69 7.31 20.56 -7.71
CA ARG A 69 8.54 20.61 -6.90
C ARG A 69 8.25 20.54 -5.40
N THR A 70 7.37 19.63 -5.01
CA THR A 70 7.10 19.33 -3.60
C THR A 70 7.15 17.83 -3.32
N LEU A 71 7.28 17.50 -2.04
CA LEU A 71 7.43 16.16 -1.53
C LEU A 71 6.56 15.99 -0.28
N THR A 72 5.73 14.97 -0.30
CA THR A 72 4.99 14.47 0.86
C THR A 72 5.65 13.20 1.36
N GLY A 73 5.76 13.00 2.66
CA GLY A 73 6.31 11.75 3.17
C GLY A 73 6.82 11.80 4.60
N GLY A 74 7.39 10.69 5.04
CA GLY A 74 7.90 10.53 6.39
C GLY A 74 7.63 9.15 6.96
N ALA A 75 7.58 9.11 8.29
CA ALA A 75 7.46 7.89 9.05
C ALA A 75 6.16 7.88 9.85
N TRP A 76 5.52 6.71 9.91
CA TRP A 76 4.31 6.47 10.67
C TRP A 76 4.31 5.06 11.23
N ALA A 77 4.04 4.92 12.54
CA ALA A 77 3.82 3.64 13.19
C ALA A 77 2.75 3.76 14.27
N TRP A 78 1.86 2.78 14.35
CA TRP A 78 0.76 2.77 15.29
C TRP A 78 0.48 1.37 15.84
N GLN A 79 -0.08 1.32 17.04
CA GLN A 79 -0.50 0.09 17.70
C GLN A 79 -2.04 0.02 17.82
N GLY A 80 -2.62 -1.10 17.38
CA GLY A 80 -4.06 -1.32 17.42
C GLY A 80 -4.84 -0.39 16.49
N VAL A 81 -6.15 -0.24 16.72
CA VAL A 81 -7.02 0.61 15.91
C VAL A 81 -7.04 2.04 16.46
N LYS A 82 -6.81 3.04 15.61
CA LYS A 82 -6.81 4.47 15.97
C LYS A 82 -7.92 5.20 15.24
N SER A 83 -8.54 6.18 15.89
CA SER A 83 -9.58 7.03 15.28
C SER A 83 -9.01 8.15 14.38
N THR A 84 -7.70 8.38 14.42
CA THR A 84 -7.00 9.41 13.66
C THR A 84 -5.51 9.14 13.62
N ALA A 85 -4.84 9.51 12.52
CA ALA A 85 -3.39 9.42 12.38
C ALA A 85 -2.65 10.10 13.53
N LEU A 86 -3.18 11.19 14.09
CA LEU A 86 -2.55 11.94 15.19
C LEU A 86 -2.53 11.18 16.52
N ALA A 87 -3.36 10.14 16.68
CA ALA A 87 -3.37 9.28 17.87
C ALA A 87 -2.29 8.18 17.80
N SER A 88 -1.51 8.13 16.71
CA SER A 88 -0.44 7.16 16.55
C SER A 88 0.71 7.41 17.52
N GLU A 89 1.38 6.33 17.88
CA GLU A 89 2.60 6.38 18.66
C GLU A 89 3.71 7.12 17.91
N LEU A 90 3.79 7.02 16.59
CA LEU A 90 4.71 7.79 15.75
C LEU A 90 3.95 8.31 14.53
N PHE A 91 3.86 9.62 14.34
CA PHE A 91 3.32 10.22 13.11
C PHE A 91 4.11 11.49 12.76
N ASP A 92 5.06 11.38 11.84
CA ASP A 92 5.84 12.49 11.28
C ASP A 92 5.80 12.42 9.75
N MET A 93 4.56 12.41 9.23
CA MET A 93 4.24 12.50 7.80
C MET A 93 4.00 13.96 7.45
N ARG A 94 4.84 14.55 6.59
CA ARG A 94 4.80 15.97 6.22
C ARG A 94 4.32 16.13 4.79
N GLN A 95 3.44 17.11 4.56
CA GLN A 95 2.74 17.30 3.29
C GLN A 95 3.45 18.27 2.31
N PHE A 96 4.17 19.26 2.84
CA PHE A 96 4.75 20.31 1.99
C PHE A 96 6.24 20.45 2.28
N MET A 97 7.02 19.46 1.87
CA MET A 97 8.47 19.57 1.85
C MET A 97 8.91 20.07 0.47
N ASP A 98 10.00 20.83 0.45
CA ASP A 98 10.62 21.26 -0.80
C ASP A 98 11.31 20.08 -1.50
N PHE A 99 11.53 20.22 -2.81
CA PHE A 99 12.11 19.16 -3.64
C PHE A 99 13.64 18.99 -3.49
N THR A 100 14.31 19.72 -2.59
CA THR A 100 15.78 19.67 -2.41
C THR A 100 16.34 18.26 -2.24
N PRO A 101 15.66 17.29 -1.55
CA PRO A 101 16.16 15.92 -1.47
C PRO A 101 16.44 15.28 -2.84
N PHE A 102 15.66 15.63 -3.87
CA PHE A 102 15.85 15.15 -5.25
C PHE A 102 16.70 16.09 -6.12
N GLU A 103 17.08 17.27 -5.65
CA GLU A 103 18.07 18.12 -6.31
C GLU A 103 19.50 17.65 -6.02
N ARG A 104 19.71 17.00 -4.87
CA ARG A 104 21.02 16.60 -4.36
C ARG A 104 21.20 15.10 -4.19
N GLY A 105 20.12 14.35 -4.37
CA GLY A 105 20.07 12.90 -4.21
C GLY A 105 18.92 12.31 -4.99
N ASP A 106 18.59 11.08 -4.66
CA ASP A 106 17.59 10.28 -5.35
C ASP A 106 16.89 9.31 -4.37
N PHE A 107 15.97 8.49 -4.87
CA PHE A 107 15.22 7.51 -4.08
C PHE A 107 16.10 6.39 -3.48
N ASP A 108 17.32 6.21 -3.99
CA ASP A 108 18.28 5.20 -3.51
C ASP A 108 19.04 5.63 -2.25
N ASP A 109 19.14 6.92 -1.91
CA ASP A 109 19.58 7.41 -0.61
C ASP A 109 18.80 8.67 -0.23
N LEU A 110 17.50 8.50 -0.03
CA LEU A 110 16.58 9.59 0.27
C LEU A 110 16.58 9.89 1.77
N ARG A 111 16.94 11.11 2.16
CA ARG A 111 16.72 11.64 3.52
C ARG A 111 15.74 12.81 3.49
N LEU A 112 14.62 12.65 4.20
CA LEU A 112 13.62 13.70 4.34
C LEU A 112 13.98 14.68 5.47
N PRO A 113 13.48 15.93 5.41
CA PRO A 113 13.55 16.90 6.52
C PRO A 113 13.00 16.40 7.87
N SER A 114 12.17 15.34 7.88
CA SER A 114 11.73 14.68 9.11
C SER A 114 12.81 13.84 9.79
N GLY A 115 13.90 13.56 9.10
CA GLY A 115 14.93 12.63 9.56
C GLY A 115 14.69 11.20 9.08
N TYR A 116 13.52 10.89 8.52
CA TYR A 116 13.27 9.62 7.83
C TYR A 116 14.27 9.45 6.69
N ARG A 117 14.88 8.27 6.62
CA ARG A 117 15.87 7.95 5.59
C ARG A 117 15.62 6.57 5.02
N VAL A 118 15.73 6.46 3.71
CA VAL A 118 15.81 5.22 2.93
C VAL A 118 17.22 5.11 2.37
N GLN A 119 17.78 3.90 2.40
CA GLN A 119 19.01 3.55 1.70
C GLN A 119 18.80 2.27 0.90
N CYS A 120 19.00 2.34 -0.40
CA CYS A 120 19.16 1.19 -1.28
C CYS A 120 20.58 0.63 -1.06
N LEU A 121 20.64 -0.57 -0.50
CA LEU A 121 21.90 -1.30 -0.29
C LEU A 121 22.23 -2.16 -1.50
N GLN A 122 21.19 -2.71 -2.13
CA GLN A 122 21.26 -3.43 -3.40
C GLN A 122 19.92 -3.22 -4.14
N PRO A 123 19.91 -2.60 -5.34
CA PRO A 123 18.68 -2.31 -6.08
C PRO A 123 17.81 -3.56 -6.25
N LEU A 124 16.48 -3.40 -6.10
CA LEU A 124 15.49 -4.48 -6.18
C LEU A 124 15.67 -5.63 -5.16
N GLU A 125 16.65 -5.57 -4.26
CA GLU A 125 16.98 -6.70 -3.38
C GLU A 125 17.05 -6.31 -1.89
N LYS A 126 17.69 -5.19 -1.54
CA LYS A 126 17.99 -4.88 -0.14
C LYS A 126 17.99 -3.40 0.16
N PHE A 127 17.24 -3.02 1.19
CA PHE A 127 17.02 -1.65 1.61
C PHE A 127 17.17 -1.51 3.12
N ARG A 128 17.44 -0.29 3.59
CA ARG A 128 17.40 0.06 5.00
C ARG A 128 16.59 1.32 5.19
N ILE A 129 15.67 1.30 6.12
CA ILE A 129 14.90 2.47 6.55
C ILE A 129 15.25 2.84 7.98
N SER A 130 15.31 4.13 8.27
CA SER A 130 15.62 4.63 9.61
C SER A 130 14.93 5.95 9.94
N TYR A 131 14.68 6.17 11.23
CA TYR A 131 14.09 7.40 11.76
C TYR A 131 14.44 7.55 13.25
N GLU A 132 14.55 8.79 13.74
CA GLU A 132 14.74 9.10 15.16
C GLU A 132 13.96 10.35 15.58
N ASP A 133 13.23 10.24 16.69
CA ASP A 133 12.68 11.35 17.49
C ASP A 133 12.93 11.05 18.99
N PRO A 134 14.14 11.38 19.50
CA PRO A 134 14.49 11.10 20.88
C PRO A 134 13.61 11.85 21.89
N LYS A 135 13.02 12.99 21.50
CA LYS A 135 12.15 13.78 22.40
C LYS A 135 10.86 13.04 22.74
N ARG A 136 10.38 12.16 21.85
CA ARG A 136 9.16 11.36 22.05
C ARG A 136 9.44 9.89 22.29
N GLY A 137 10.73 9.50 22.36
CA GLY A 137 11.15 8.11 22.55
C GLY A 137 10.75 7.24 21.36
N ASN A 138 10.94 7.74 20.15
CA ASN A 138 10.63 7.04 18.91
C ASN A 138 11.91 6.87 18.08
N ALA A 139 12.16 5.67 17.58
CA ALA A 139 13.22 5.40 16.61
C ALA A 139 12.96 4.08 15.91
N PHE A 140 13.46 3.90 14.69
CA PHE A 140 13.59 2.59 14.09
C PHE A 140 14.79 2.52 13.17
N ASP A 141 15.26 1.29 12.97
CA ASP A 141 16.31 0.93 12.05
C ASP A 141 16.02 -0.49 11.56
N VAL A 142 15.55 -0.60 10.32
CA VAL A 142 15.00 -1.83 9.75
C VAL A 142 15.61 -2.07 8.39
N THR A 143 16.14 -3.27 8.19
CA THR A 143 16.58 -3.78 6.90
C THR A 143 15.45 -4.56 6.26
N LEU A 144 15.20 -4.31 4.97
CA LEU A 144 14.25 -5.03 4.15
C LEU A 144 15.02 -5.82 3.10
N THR A 145 14.77 -7.12 2.99
CA THR A 145 15.38 -8.00 1.98
C THR A 145 14.28 -8.66 1.16
N ALA A 146 14.35 -8.53 -0.16
CA ALA A 146 13.36 -9.11 -1.07
C ALA A 146 13.33 -10.63 -0.97
N ILE A 147 12.14 -11.21 -0.96
CA ILE A 147 11.93 -12.68 -1.02
C ILE A 147 11.46 -13.15 -2.41
N MET A 148 11.11 -12.20 -3.28
CA MET A 148 10.57 -12.45 -4.61
C MET A 148 11.08 -11.37 -5.59
N PRO A 149 11.09 -11.63 -6.91
CA PRO A 149 11.30 -10.58 -7.91
C PRO A 149 10.17 -9.54 -7.86
N PRO A 150 10.38 -8.31 -8.37
CA PRO A 150 9.32 -7.30 -8.45
C PRO A 150 8.14 -7.78 -9.30
N ALA A 151 6.93 -7.66 -8.76
CA ALA A 151 5.69 -7.93 -9.47
C ALA A 151 5.22 -6.66 -10.20
N VAL A 152 5.78 -6.44 -11.38
CA VAL A 152 5.51 -5.23 -12.18
C VAL A 152 4.16 -5.34 -12.86
N VAL A 153 3.30 -4.33 -12.70
CA VAL A 153 2.02 -4.28 -13.43
C VAL A 153 2.27 -4.21 -14.93
N SER A 154 1.32 -4.70 -15.74
CA SER A 154 1.45 -4.73 -17.20
C SER A 154 1.81 -3.38 -17.84
N GLY A 155 1.40 -2.27 -17.21
CA GLY A 155 1.72 -0.90 -17.65
C GLY A 155 3.17 -0.47 -17.43
N GLY A 156 3.97 -1.24 -16.68
CA GLY A 156 5.39 -0.96 -16.45
C GLY A 156 5.67 0.31 -15.65
N ARG A 157 4.71 0.77 -14.83
CA ARG A 157 4.78 2.02 -14.06
C ARG A 157 4.54 1.84 -12.57
N HIS A 158 4.39 0.60 -12.14
CA HIS A 158 4.20 0.22 -10.75
C HIS A 158 4.72 -1.19 -10.52
N PHE A 159 5.29 -1.43 -9.35
CA PHE A 159 5.53 -2.79 -8.89
C PHE A 159 5.34 -2.91 -7.38
N ASP A 160 4.92 -4.09 -6.98
CA ASP A 160 4.95 -4.55 -5.60
C ASP A 160 6.12 -5.53 -5.41
N GLN A 161 6.65 -5.63 -4.19
CA GLN A 161 7.63 -6.66 -3.86
C GLN A 161 7.55 -7.06 -2.39
N ALA A 162 7.38 -8.35 -2.12
CA ALA A 162 7.42 -8.86 -0.75
C ALA A 162 8.84 -8.83 -0.20
N MET A 163 8.97 -8.38 1.04
CA MET A 163 10.24 -8.18 1.74
C MET A 163 10.19 -8.82 3.12
N ARG A 164 11.25 -9.52 3.51
CA ARG A 164 11.57 -9.84 4.90
C ARG A 164 12.12 -8.60 5.60
N THR A 165 11.64 -8.30 6.79
CA THR A 165 12.02 -7.12 7.57
C THR A 165 12.69 -7.52 8.88
N GLU A 166 13.89 -6.99 9.13
CA GLU A 166 14.68 -7.29 10.33
C GLU A 166 15.26 -6.01 10.93
N GLY A 167 15.15 -5.81 12.24
CA GLY A 167 15.66 -4.61 12.89
C GLY A 167 15.13 -4.34 14.28
N LYS A 168 15.12 -3.06 14.67
CA LYS A 168 14.64 -2.61 15.97
C LYS A 168 13.65 -1.44 15.82
N LEU A 169 12.66 -1.43 16.68
CA LEU A 169 11.70 -0.33 16.86
C LEU A 169 11.72 0.12 18.31
N LEU A 170 11.91 1.40 18.55
CA LEU A 170 11.58 2.08 19.79
C LEU A 170 10.31 2.91 19.54
N LEU A 171 9.24 2.61 20.25
CA LEU A 171 7.94 3.25 20.07
C LEU A 171 7.43 3.74 21.43
N ARG A 172 7.38 5.06 21.62
CA ARG A 172 7.05 5.72 22.89
C ARG A 172 7.82 5.18 24.10
N GLY A 173 9.11 4.94 23.90
CA GLY A 173 10.02 4.45 24.93
C GLY A 173 10.00 2.92 25.14
N ARG A 174 9.17 2.17 24.41
CA ARG A 174 9.16 0.71 24.45
C ARG A 174 9.87 0.12 23.24
N SER A 175 10.80 -0.80 23.49
CA SER A 175 11.57 -1.48 22.44
C SER A 175 10.87 -2.75 21.97
N TYR A 176 10.96 -3.00 20.67
CA TYR A 176 10.48 -4.18 19.97
C TYR A 176 11.53 -4.65 18.97
N ASP A 177 11.56 -5.96 18.76
CA ASP A 177 12.31 -6.57 17.67
C ASP A 177 11.41 -6.61 16.44
N VAL A 178 11.94 -6.12 15.32
CA VAL A 178 11.29 -6.27 14.02
C VAL A 178 11.88 -7.53 13.40
N ASP A 179 11.02 -8.52 13.18
CA ASP A 179 11.31 -9.78 12.51
C ASP A 179 9.99 -10.26 11.90
N GLY A 180 9.82 -10.01 10.60
CA GLY A 180 8.53 -10.17 9.94
C GLY A 180 8.62 -9.88 8.46
N TYR A 181 7.49 -9.49 7.87
CA TYR A 181 7.38 -9.29 6.44
C TYR A 181 6.52 -8.07 6.11
N THR A 182 6.75 -7.47 4.96
CA THR A 182 5.92 -6.41 4.38
C THR A 182 5.90 -6.58 2.87
N VAL A 183 5.05 -5.81 2.19
CA VAL A 183 5.22 -5.53 0.77
C VAL A 183 5.65 -4.08 0.62
N ARG A 184 6.63 -3.81 -0.25
CA ARG A 184 7.01 -2.45 -0.68
C ARG A 184 6.32 -2.15 -2.02
N ASP A 185 6.17 -0.88 -2.34
CA ASP A 185 5.72 -0.45 -3.66
C ASP A 185 6.61 0.66 -4.26
N ARG A 186 6.60 0.72 -5.59
CA ARG A 186 7.06 1.87 -6.37
C ARG A 186 6.01 2.18 -7.42
N SER A 187 5.75 3.46 -7.65
CA SER A 187 4.89 3.93 -8.75
C SER A 187 5.50 5.18 -9.38
N TRP A 188 5.37 5.38 -10.69
CA TRP A 188 5.88 6.58 -11.37
C TRP A 188 5.09 6.90 -12.64
N GLY A 189 5.20 8.15 -13.10
CA GLY A 189 4.63 8.55 -14.39
C GLY A 189 3.10 8.52 -14.43
N GLU A 190 2.44 8.59 -13.27
CA GLU A 190 0.98 8.54 -13.18
C GLU A 190 0.41 9.77 -12.49
N ASN A 191 -0.76 10.18 -12.98
CA ASN A 191 -1.51 11.27 -12.40
C ASN A 191 -2.46 10.75 -11.32
N ARG A 192 -2.35 11.33 -10.13
CA ARG A 192 -3.19 11.05 -8.97
C ARG A 192 -4.00 12.30 -8.63
N THR A 193 -5.07 12.51 -9.39
CA THR A 193 -5.98 13.65 -9.21
C THR A 193 -6.82 13.49 -7.95
N GLU A 194 -7.10 14.61 -7.28
CA GLU A 194 -8.04 14.67 -6.14
C GLU A 194 -9.51 14.81 -6.60
N ASP A 195 -9.81 14.61 -7.87
CA ASP A 195 -11.20 14.69 -8.36
C ASP A 195 -12.11 13.68 -7.64
N PRO A 196 -13.36 14.06 -7.30
CA PRO A 196 -14.34 13.12 -6.78
C PRO A 196 -14.53 11.93 -7.72
N ARG A 197 -14.77 10.74 -7.15
CA ARG A 197 -14.94 9.50 -7.91
C ARG A 197 -16.22 8.77 -7.52
N GLU A 198 -16.94 8.30 -8.54
CA GLU A 198 -18.09 7.41 -8.40
C GLU A 198 -17.62 5.94 -8.49
N LEU A 199 -16.73 5.54 -7.57
CA LEU A 199 -16.16 4.20 -7.53
C LEU A 199 -16.36 3.58 -6.13
N PRO A 200 -16.67 2.27 -6.03
CA PRO A 200 -16.59 1.55 -4.77
C PRO A 200 -15.21 1.66 -4.10
N PRO A 201 -15.10 1.34 -2.79
CA PRO A 201 -13.82 1.23 -2.12
C PRO A 201 -12.86 0.32 -2.88
N VAL A 202 -11.66 0.83 -3.12
CA VAL A 202 -10.57 0.08 -3.74
C VAL A 202 -9.68 -0.49 -2.65
N HIS A 203 -9.48 -1.79 -2.72
CA HIS A 203 -8.61 -2.56 -1.85
C HIS A 203 -7.22 -2.66 -2.48
N TRP A 204 -6.18 -2.56 -1.65
CA TRP A 204 -4.83 -3.06 -1.90
C TRP A 204 -4.46 -3.91 -0.69
N LEU A 205 -4.55 -5.23 -0.85
CA LEU A 205 -4.41 -6.22 0.22
C LEU A 205 -3.17 -7.07 -0.04
N THR A 206 -2.36 -7.24 0.98
CA THR A 206 -1.19 -8.12 0.91
C THR A 206 -1.15 -9.07 2.09
N GLY A 207 -0.56 -10.24 1.87
CA GLY A 207 -0.29 -11.20 2.93
C GLY A 207 0.97 -11.98 2.62
N VAL A 208 1.92 -11.97 3.54
CA VAL A 208 3.17 -12.73 3.47
C VAL A 208 3.18 -13.73 4.63
N PHE A 209 3.35 -15.01 4.31
CA PHE A 209 3.33 -16.11 5.28
C PHE A 209 4.76 -16.52 5.68
N ASP A 210 5.64 -16.60 4.69
CA ASP A 210 7.07 -16.87 4.82
C ASP A 210 7.79 -16.51 3.52
N ASP A 211 9.07 -16.87 3.42
CA ASP A 211 9.93 -16.60 2.27
C ASP A 211 9.41 -17.24 0.96
N ASP A 212 8.54 -18.25 1.03
CA ASP A 212 8.07 -19.03 -0.12
C ASP A 212 6.60 -18.78 -0.49
N PHE A 213 5.85 -18.02 0.32
CA PHE A 213 4.43 -17.80 0.09
C PHE A 213 3.95 -16.39 0.47
N ALA A 214 3.50 -15.65 -0.55
CA ALA A 214 2.88 -14.34 -0.39
C ALA A 214 1.81 -14.12 -1.46
N PHE A 215 0.90 -13.19 -1.21
CA PHE A 215 -0.07 -12.73 -2.20
C PHE A 215 -0.29 -11.23 -2.13
N HIS A 216 -0.82 -10.70 -3.22
CA HIS A 216 -1.37 -9.36 -3.33
C HIS A 216 -2.66 -9.38 -4.14
N LEU A 217 -3.62 -8.54 -3.75
CA LEU A 217 -4.85 -8.23 -4.47
C LEU A 217 -5.08 -6.72 -4.48
N THR A 218 -5.23 -6.13 -5.67
CA THR A 218 -5.85 -4.82 -5.86
C THR A 218 -7.19 -4.98 -6.54
N GLY A 219 -8.25 -4.32 -6.06
CA GLY A 219 -9.57 -4.45 -6.67
C GLY A 219 -10.72 -3.87 -5.84
N ILE A 220 -11.94 -4.26 -6.19
CA ILE A 220 -13.18 -3.93 -5.49
C ILE A 220 -13.90 -5.23 -5.09
N GLU A 221 -14.82 -5.16 -4.12
CA GLU A 221 -15.70 -6.28 -3.82
C GLU A 221 -16.61 -6.61 -5.03
N HIS A 222 -16.97 -7.88 -5.22
CA HIS A 222 -17.96 -8.23 -6.24
C HIS A 222 -19.36 -7.79 -5.83
N PRO A 223 -20.15 -7.11 -6.68
CA PRO A 223 -21.55 -6.80 -6.39
C PRO A 223 -22.40 -8.01 -5.99
N GLY A 224 -22.12 -9.19 -6.56
CA GLY A 224 -22.78 -10.45 -6.20
C GLY A 224 -22.52 -10.94 -4.76
N SER A 225 -21.53 -10.39 -4.05
CA SER A 225 -21.24 -10.72 -2.64
C SER A 225 -22.09 -9.94 -1.63
N ASP A 226 -23.03 -9.13 -2.12
CA ASP A 226 -23.86 -8.19 -1.35
C ASP A 226 -23.04 -7.23 -0.47
N PRO A 227 -22.10 -6.45 -1.07
CA PRO A 227 -21.27 -5.53 -0.32
C PRO A 227 -22.10 -4.35 0.19
N VAL A 228 -21.62 -3.71 1.27
CA VAL A 228 -22.34 -2.59 1.91
C VAL A 228 -22.60 -1.40 0.99
N TRP A 229 -21.86 -1.29 -0.12
CA TRP A 229 -22.02 -0.22 -1.11
C TRP A 229 -22.90 -0.60 -2.31
N ARG A 230 -23.48 -1.82 -2.35
CA ARG A 230 -24.20 -2.38 -3.50
C ARG A 230 -25.23 -1.44 -4.14
N GLU A 231 -25.94 -0.67 -3.32
CA GLU A 231 -27.00 0.25 -3.75
C GLU A 231 -26.49 1.65 -4.13
N LEU A 232 -25.22 1.95 -3.86
CA LEU A 232 -24.60 3.27 -4.09
C LEU A 232 -24.00 3.40 -5.49
N TYR A 233 -23.40 2.32 -5.99
CA TYR A 233 -22.64 2.33 -7.23
C TYR A 233 -23.26 1.40 -8.28
N PRO A 234 -23.46 1.87 -9.52
CA PRO A 234 -24.03 1.07 -10.61
C PRO A 234 -22.98 0.17 -11.27
N VAL A 235 -22.25 -0.62 -10.47
CA VAL A 235 -21.22 -1.57 -10.94
C VAL A 235 -21.77 -3.00 -10.97
N ASP A 236 -21.29 -3.81 -11.93
CA ASP A 236 -21.61 -5.22 -12.06
C ASP A 236 -20.36 -6.11 -11.82
N ASP A 237 -20.58 -7.43 -11.72
CA ASP A 237 -19.48 -8.38 -11.48
C ASP A 237 -18.44 -8.34 -12.62
N ALA A 238 -18.86 -8.07 -13.85
CA ALA A 238 -17.95 -7.95 -14.98
C ALA A 238 -17.00 -6.74 -14.85
N PHE A 239 -17.43 -5.65 -14.21
CA PHE A 239 -16.57 -4.52 -13.88
C PHE A 239 -15.58 -4.91 -12.77
N ALA A 240 -16.03 -5.58 -11.71
CA ALA A 240 -15.14 -6.08 -10.66
C ALA A 240 -14.08 -7.04 -11.22
N ASP A 241 -14.45 -7.96 -12.11
CA ASP A 241 -13.51 -8.89 -12.77
C ASP A 241 -12.42 -8.18 -13.59
N ARG A 242 -12.72 -7.00 -14.17
CA ARG A 242 -11.72 -6.20 -14.89
C ARG A 242 -10.83 -5.35 -13.97
N MET A 243 -11.33 -4.99 -12.79
CA MET A 243 -10.59 -4.20 -11.80
C MET A 243 -9.65 -5.09 -10.98
N ASN A 244 -10.14 -6.26 -10.59
CA ASN A 244 -9.50 -7.16 -9.63
C ASN A 244 -8.32 -7.88 -10.26
N ARG A 245 -7.17 -7.79 -9.61
CA ARG A 245 -5.88 -8.30 -10.10
C ARG A 245 -4.88 -8.41 -8.97
N GLY A 246 -3.72 -8.96 -9.27
CA GLY A 246 -2.63 -9.07 -8.32
C GLY A 246 -1.76 -10.26 -8.65
N TRP A 247 -1.16 -10.83 -7.63
CA TRP A 247 -0.19 -11.90 -7.80
C TRP A 247 -0.12 -12.83 -6.60
N VAL A 248 0.43 -14.02 -6.84
CA VAL A 248 0.83 -14.97 -5.80
C VAL A 248 2.31 -15.31 -6.03
N TRP A 249 3.10 -15.21 -4.97
CA TRP A 249 4.43 -15.80 -4.86
C TRP A 249 4.27 -17.17 -4.20
N THR A 250 4.67 -18.24 -4.87
CA THR A 250 4.54 -19.61 -4.33
C THR A 250 5.66 -20.50 -4.84
N GLY A 251 6.46 -21.06 -3.92
CA GLY A 251 7.46 -22.08 -4.26
C GLY A 251 8.50 -21.62 -5.28
N GLY A 252 8.96 -20.37 -5.18
CA GLY A 252 9.95 -19.79 -6.08
C GLY A 252 9.40 -19.23 -7.39
N GLU A 253 8.07 -19.22 -7.57
CA GLU A 253 7.43 -18.73 -8.79
C GLU A 253 6.47 -17.57 -8.49
N LEU A 254 6.58 -16.52 -9.30
CA LEU A 254 5.66 -15.38 -9.31
C LEU A 254 4.57 -15.62 -10.37
N ARG A 255 3.32 -15.65 -9.94
CA ARG A 255 2.15 -15.92 -10.79
C ARG A 255 1.15 -14.79 -10.71
N GLY A 256 0.56 -14.42 -11.85
CA GLY A 256 -0.52 -13.45 -11.90
C GLY A 256 -1.84 -14.08 -11.48
N LEU A 257 -2.82 -13.25 -11.11
CA LEU A 257 -4.18 -13.71 -10.83
C LEU A 257 -5.03 -13.76 -12.11
N GLU A 258 -5.76 -14.86 -12.30
CA GLU A 258 -6.82 -15.00 -13.31
C GLU A 258 -8.18 -14.57 -12.77
N ARG A 259 -8.43 -14.85 -11.48
CA ARG A 259 -9.63 -14.45 -10.76
C ARG A 259 -9.28 -14.03 -9.35
N ALA A 260 -9.99 -13.02 -8.85
CA ALA A 260 -9.87 -12.59 -7.48
C ALA A 260 -11.17 -11.99 -6.97
N SER A 261 -11.63 -12.46 -5.82
CA SER A 261 -12.80 -11.96 -5.13
C SER A 261 -12.42 -11.56 -3.71
N VAL A 262 -13.01 -10.46 -3.24
CA VAL A 262 -12.91 -10.00 -1.87
C VAL A 262 -14.31 -9.69 -1.35
N ARG A 263 -14.54 -10.09 -0.10
CA ARG A 263 -15.67 -9.65 0.71
C ARG A 263 -15.12 -9.03 1.99
N THR A 264 -15.64 -7.87 2.36
CA THR A 264 -15.19 -7.12 3.53
C THR A 264 -16.32 -6.96 4.54
N HIS A 265 -16.00 -7.26 5.79
CA HIS A 265 -16.86 -7.01 6.94
C HIS A 265 -16.44 -5.68 7.55
N TRP A 266 -17.30 -4.68 7.46
CA TRP A 266 -17.00 -3.31 7.88
C TRP A 266 -17.50 -3.01 9.29
N ASP A 267 -16.79 -2.17 10.02
CA ASP A 267 -17.30 -1.51 11.23
C ASP A 267 -17.96 -0.17 10.84
N PRO A 268 -19.29 -0.02 10.92
CA PRO A 268 -19.98 1.23 10.59
C PRO A 268 -19.68 2.38 11.58
N THR A 269 -19.09 2.08 12.74
CA THR A 269 -18.67 3.10 13.70
C THR A 269 -17.39 3.77 13.26
N THR A 270 -16.38 3.00 12.89
CA THR A 270 -15.06 3.54 12.52
C THR A 270 -14.87 3.70 11.02
N CYS A 271 -15.75 3.10 10.21
CA CYS A 271 -15.62 2.93 8.76
C CYS A 271 -14.44 2.06 8.33
N TYR A 272 -13.80 1.36 9.26
CA TYR A 272 -12.69 0.46 8.96
C TYR A 272 -13.14 -0.96 8.64
N PRO A 273 -12.35 -1.72 7.85
CA PRO A 273 -12.51 -3.16 7.77
C PRO A 273 -12.25 -3.83 9.12
N LEU A 274 -13.09 -4.80 9.48
CA LEU A 274 -12.85 -5.73 10.58
C LEU A 274 -12.19 -7.02 10.08
N ARG A 275 -12.65 -7.49 8.91
CA ARG A 275 -12.24 -8.75 8.31
C ARG A 275 -12.38 -8.72 6.79
N HIS A 276 -11.50 -9.45 6.10
CA HIS A 276 -11.63 -9.78 4.68
C HIS A 276 -11.76 -11.30 4.50
N ASP A 277 -12.61 -11.72 3.58
CA ASP A 277 -12.63 -13.06 3.00
C ASP A 277 -12.18 -12.93 1.54
N VAL A 278 -11.09 -13.59 1.16
CA VAL A 278 -10.46 -13.44 -0.15
C VAL A 278 -10.35 -14.81 -0.82
N ALA A 279 -10.78 -14.90 -2.07
CA ALA A 279 -10.66 -16.08 -2.92
C ALA A 279 -9.91 -15.73 -4.20
N LEU A 280 -8.82 -16.43 -4.49
CA LEU A 280 -7.92 -16.16 -5.62
C LEU A 280 -7.77 -17.40 -6.51
N THR A 281 -7.61 -17.20 -7.81
CA THR A 281 -7.13 -18.23 -8.75
C THR A 281 -5.92 -17.68 -9.49
N ASP A 282 -4.79 -18.38 -9.43
CA ASP A 282 -3.56 -17.97 -10.13
C ASP A 282 -3.54 -18.40 -11.62
N SER A 283 -2.54 -17.94 -12.37
CA SER A 283 -2.32 -18.27 -13.78
C SER A 283 -1.96 -19.72 -14.07
N ALA A 284 -1.79 -20.55 -13.04
CA ALA A 284 -1.64 -22.00 -13.15
C ALA A 284 -2.95 -22.74 -12.80
N GLY A 285 -4.03 -22.02 -12.54
CA GLY A 285 -5.34 -22.55 -12.15
C GLY A 285 -5.41 -23.01 -10.70
N ARG A 286 -4.46 -22.65 -9.84
CA ARG A 286 -4.50 -22.98 -8.41
C ARG A 286 -5.40 -22.00 -7.66
N GLU A 287 -6.26 -22.55 -6.81
CA GLU A 287 -7.19 -21.80 -5.99
C GLU A 287 -6.67 -21.60 -4.57
N TYR A 288 -6.99 -20.45 -3.98
CA TYR A 288 -6.62 -20.07 -2.64
C TYR A 288 -7.79 -19.39 -1.93
N GLU A 289 -7.98 -19.73 -0.65
CA GLU A 289 -8.93 -19.06 0.23
C GLU A 289 -8.20 -18.49 1.45
N PHE A 290 -8.43 -17.22 1.75
CA PHE A 290 -7.83 -16.51 2.87
C PHE A 290 -8.91 -15.85 3.74
N THR A 291 -8.69 -15.88 5.05
CA THR A 291 -9.43 -15.05 6.01
C THR A 291 -8.45 -14.08 6.67
N GLY A 292 -8.66 -12.78 6.50
CA GLY A 292 -7.84 -11.72 7.09
C GLY A 292 -8.57 -11.01 8.22
N THR A 293 -8.06 -11.01 9.44
CA THR A 293 -8.59 -10.19 10.55
C THR A 293 -7.73 -8.94 10.72
N VAL A 294 -8.34 -7.76 10.68
CA VAL A 294 -7.61 -6.49 10.88
C VAL A 294 -7.37 -6.26 12.38
N VAL A 295 -6.09 -6.16 12.77
CA VAL A 295 -5.69 -6.05 14.19
C VAL A 295 -5.15 -4.67 14.57
N ALA A 296 -4.69 -3.91 13.60
CA ALA A 296 -4.27 -2.53 13.75
C ALA A 296 -4.70 -1.76 12.50
N GLU A 297 -5.12 -0.52 12.67
CA GLU A 297 -5.76 0.23 11.59
C GLU A 297 -5.73 1.73 11.91
N ASN A 298 -5.49 2.54 10.89
CA ASN A 298 -5.52 3.98 11.03
C ASN A 298 -5.76 4.66 9.67
N ASN A 299 -6.34 5.86 9.68
CA ASN A 299 -6.66 6.58 8.46
C ASN A 299 -5.53 7.54 8.07
N TRP A 300 -4.97 7.36 6.88
CA TRP A 300 -4.02 8.30 6.31
C TRP A 300 -4.74 9.44 5.59
N SER A 301 -4.55 10.67 6.05
CA SER A 301 -5.05 11.86 5.35
C SER A 301 -4.08 12.30 4.25
N ALA A 302 -3.83 11.44 3.27
CA ALA A 302 -3.01 11.77 2.09
C ALA A 302 -3.68 12.83 1.21
N TRP A 303 -4.99 12.65 0.96
CA TRP A 303 -5.87 13.66 0.41
C TRP A 303 -6.86 14.12 1.47
N SER A 304 -7.24 15.40 1.41
CA SER A 304 -8.22 15.95 2.34
C SER A 304 -9.65 15.49 2.05
N ASN A 305 -9.90 14.96 0.86
CA ASN A 305 -11.21 14.58 0.33
C ASN A 305 -11.34 13.08 -0.02
N ALA A 306 -10.43 12.24 0.47
CA ALA A 306 -10.52 10.79 0.37
C ALA A 306 -10.17 10.14 1.72
N PHE A 307 -10.68 8.94 1.90
CA PHE A 307 -10.40 8.10 3.05
C PHE A 307 -9.39 7.03 2.65
N PHE A 308 -8.32 6.89 3.44
CA PHE A 308 -7.31 5.86 3.25
C PHE A 308 -7.12 5.06 4.54
N GLY A 309 -7.90 3.99 4.70
CA GLY A 309 -7.70 3.04 5.79
C GLY A 309 -6.42 2.25 5.54
N ILE A 310 -5.45 2.32 6.46
CA ILE A 310 -4.21 1.56 6.41
C ILE A 310 -4.18 0.64 7.63
N GLY A 311 -4.16 -0.66 7.37
CA GLY A 311 -4.27 -1.69 8.39
C GLY A 311 -3.21 -2.78 8.30
N LEU A 312 -3.10 -3.51 9.41
CA LEU A 312 -2.40 -4.79 9.50
C LEU A 312 -3.44 -5.91 9.61
N ALA A 313 -3.49 -6.76 8.60
CA ALA A 313 -4.31 -7.96 8.58
C ALA A 313 -3.49 -9.18 9.01
N ARG A 314 -4.07 -9.99 9.91
CA ARG A 314 -3.65 -11.36 10.19
C ARG A 314 -4.39 -12.30 9.25
N TRP A 315 -3.68 -12.94 8.34
CA TRP A 315 -4.22 -13.84 7.33
C TRP A 315 -4.12 -15.29 7.77
N GLU A 316 -5.18 -16.07 7.55
CA GLU A 316 -5.21 -17.51 7.76
C GLU A 316 -5.45 -18.22 6.43
N HIS A 317 -4.64 -19.24 6.15
CA HIS A 317 -4.77 -20.10 4.97
C HIS A 317 -4.19 -21.48 5.29
N GLU A 318 -4.97 -22.55 5.12
CA GLU A 318 -4.52 -23.95 5.32
C GLU A 318 -3.80 -24.19 6.67
N GLY A 319 -4.26 -23.52 7.74
CA GLY A 319 -3.65 -23.62 9.08
C GLY A 319 -2.34 -22.83 9.27
N ARG A 320 -1.92 -22.06 8.27
CA ARG A 320 -0.78 -21.13 8.34
C ARG A 320 -1.31 -19.72 8.63
N THR A 321 -0.46 -18.93 9.28
CA THR A 321 -0.70 -17.50 9.54
C THR A 321 0.28 -16.67 8.72
N GLY A 322 -0.24 -15.65 8.04
CA GLY A 322 0.54 -14.60 7.38
C GLY A 322 0.11 -13.22 7.85
N TRP A 323 0.89 -12.22 7.47
CA TRP A 323 0.66 -10.83 7.84
C TRP A 323 0.87 -9.92 6.66
N GLY A 324 0.12 -8.83 6.60
CA GLY A 324 0.34 -7.83 5.57
C GLY A 324 -0.67 -6.71 5.65
N ASP A 325 -0.55 -5.82 4.69
CA ASP A 325 -1.30 -4.58 4.64
C ASP A 325 -2.75 -4.82 4.19
N SER A 326 -3.67 -4.16 4.87
CA SER A 326 -5.04 -3.93 4.41
C SER A 326 -5.16 -2.44 4.12
N GLN A 327 -4.98 -2.04 2.86
CA GLN A 327 -5.14 -0.65 2.45
C GLN A 327 -6.43 -0.46 1.66
N ILE A 328 -7.19 0.58 2.03
CA ILE A 328 -8.49 0.91 1.45
C ILE A 328 -8.46 2.35 0.98
N GLY A 329 -8.70 2.60 -0.30
CA GLY A 329 -9.04 3.92 -0.82
C GLY A 329 -10.55 4.04 -1.01
N ALA A 330 -11.19 5.01 -0.38
CA ALA A 330 -12.61 5.29 -0.55
C ALA A 330 -12.91 6.79 -0.64
N TRP A 331 -14.00 7.13 -1.31
CA TRP A 331 -14.43 8.51 -1.53
C TRP A 331 -15.70 8.87 -0.77
N THR A 332 -16.11 10.14 -0.87
CA THR A 332 -17.15 10.78 -0.06
C THR A 332 -18.45 9.97 0.02
N ASP A 333 -18.95 9.45 -1.10
CA ASP A 333 -20.26 8.77 -1.14
C ASP A 333 -20.28 7.50 -0.29
N PHE A 334 -19.23 6.68 -0.39
CA PHE A 334 -19.09 5.47 0.41
C PHE A 334 -19.01 5.80 1.91
N VAL A 335 -18.12 6.73 2.27
CA VAL A 335 -17.87 7.10 3.66
C VAL A 335 -19.14 7.70 4.28
N HIS A 336 -19.87 8.53 3.53
CA HIS A 336 -21.13 9.12 3.95
C HIS A 336 -22.21 8.04 4.16
N ALA A 337 -22.36 7.12 3.21
CA ALA A 337 -23.33 6.04 3.31
C ALA A 337 -23.05 5.10 4.50
N LEU A 338 -21.78 4.74 4.72
CA LEU A 338 -21.41 3.86 5.84
C LEU A 338 -21.69 4.53 7.20
N HIS A 339 -21.49 5.84 7.30
CA HIS A 339 -21.78 6.61 8.51
C HIS A 339 -23.29 6.78 8.79
N THR A 340 -24.11 6.85 7.74
CA THR A 340 -25.57 7.09 7.86
C THR A 340 -26.37 5.82 8.10
N ARG A 341 -25.80 4.64 7.88
CA ARG A 341 -26.40 3.31 8.18
C ARG A 341 -26.40 2.94 9.68
N ARG A 342 -26.13 3.91 10.57
CA ARG A 342 -26.11 3.74 12.03
C ARG A 342 -27.49 3.69 12.66
#